data_AF-A0A1F4DI41-F1
#
_entry.id   AF-A0A1F4DI41-F1
#
_cell.length_a   1.000
_cell.length_b   1.000
_cell.length_c   1.000
_cell.angle_alpha   90.00
_cell.angle_beta   90.00
_cell.angle_gamma   90.00
#
_symmetry.space_group_name_H-M   'P 1'
#
loop_
_entity.id
_entity.type
_entity.pdbx_description
1 polymer ?
#
loop_
_entity_poly.entity_id
_entity_poly.type
_entity_poly.pdbx_seq_one_letter_code
_entity_poly.pdbx_strand_id
1 'polypeptide(L)'
;MAIQVALYSLPDASDVSHLLLAGSHSAVAGRIAGAFRASGRPAVVEEILGAMRSAGYTVNEVNPFARPLPALPPGGRAESPDVQRLRLVWAAMRQPVIEVFPAAQALQIDIDALLKDVEARYATDAYHSLSIEGYRVTAELIEKVCSGDWNPNDNAADQATRDAMAARGYWETHNVVKVDLVRIVQGENPGAVFRQSLSRWFQALFSPGVQAGILKPADLAGYRNEQVFIRGAQHVPPSKEAVRECMPVLFELLETEQDPAVRAVLGHVVLVYIHPYMDGNGRIARFLMNLMLAAAGHIWTVIPVDQRTQYMNALEQASSAGDIRLLTALIARLANEQRGHPLPGPS
;
A
#
# COMPACT_ATOMS: atom_id res chain seq x y z
N MET A 1 -9.31 -14.84 -7.38
CA MET A 1 -9.39 -14.25 -6.02
C MET A 1 -10.80 -14.24 -5.43
N ALA A 2 -11.84 -13.69 -6.08
CA ALA A 2 -13.18 -13.60 -5.46
C ALA A 2 -13.75 -14.94 -4.95
N ILE A 3 -13.65 -16.01 -5.75
CA ILE A 3 -14.06 -17.36 -5.34
C ILE A 3 -13.24 -17.85 -4.13
N GLN A 4 -11.92 -17.59 -4.11
CA GLN A 4 -11.06 -17.98 -3.00
C GLN A 4 -11.45 -17.27 -1.70
N VAL A 5 -11.71 -15.96 -1.74
CA VAL A 5 -12.23 -15.20 -0.59
C VAL A 5 -13.56 -15.77 -0.11
N ALA A 6 -14.50 -16.06 -1.03
CA ALA A 6 -15.78 -16.66 -0.66
C ALA A 6 -15.62 -18.03 0.05
N LEU A 7 -14.67 -18.86 -0.42
CA LEU A 7 -14.36 -20.14 0.23
C LEU A 7 -13.78 -19.94 1.64
N TYR A 8 -12.98 -18.90 1.87
CA TYR A 8 -12.43 -18.60 3.20
C TYR A 8 -13.45 -17.98 4.15
N SER A 9 -14.47 -17.28 3.64
CA SER A 9 -15.57 -16.76 4.47
C SER A 9 -16.45 -17.85 5.09
N LEU A 10 -16.39 -19.08 4.59
CA LEU A 10 -17.16 -20.20 5.13
C LEU A 10 -16.41 -20.84 6.32
N PRO A 11 -16.97 -20.84 7.54
CA PRO A 11 -16.27 -21.39 8.70
C PRO A 11 -16.08 -22.91 8.60
N ASP A 12 -17.08 -23.62 8.09
CA ASP A 12 -17.13 -25.08 7.98
C ASP A 12 -17.93 -25.54 6.75
N ALA A 13 -18.17 -26.85 6.64
CA ALA A 13 -18.87 -27.45 5.50
C ALA A 13 -20.40 -27.46 5.62
N SER A 14 -20.98 -27.03 6.75
CA SER A 14 -22.38 -27.36 7.11
C SER A 14 -23.40 -26.83 6.10
N ASP A 15 -23.38 -25.52 5.85
CA ASP A 15 -24.34 -24.86 4.95
C ASP A 15 -24.22 -25.40 3.52
N VAL A 16 -22.98 -25.58 3.07
CA VAL A 16 -22.66 -26.11 1.74
C VAL A 16 -23.15 -27.56 1.61
N SER A 17 -22.88 -28.40 2.59
CA SER A 17 -23.27 -29.81 2.59
C SER A 17 -24.79 -29.97 2.61
N HIS A 18 -25.50 -29.13 3.39
CA HIS A 18 -26.96 -29.12 3.41
C HIS A 18 -27.55 -28.81 2.02
N LEU A 19 -27.07 -27.77 1.35
CA LEU A 19 -27.53 -27.41 0.01
C LEU A 19 -27.20 -28.48 -1.03
N LEU A 20 -26.01 -29.07 -0.96
CA LEU A 20 -25.58 -30.14 -1.88
C LEU A 20 -26.45 -31.39 -1.73
N LEU A 21 -26.76 -31.80 -0.50
CA LEU A 21 -27.59 -32.96 -0.20
C LEU A 21 -29.05 -32.73 -0.58
N ALA A 22 -29.63 -31.58 -0.21
CA ALA A 22 -31.02 -31.25 -0.54
C ALA A 22 -31.27 -31.25 -2.06
N GLY A 23 -30.26 -30.84 -2.85
CA GLY A 23 -30.33 -30.83 -4.31
C GLY A 23 -29.77 -32.07 -5.02
N SER A 24 -29.28 -33.07 -4.29
CA SER A 24 -28.59 -34.26 -4.87
C SER A 24 -27.42 -33.91 -5.81
N HIS A 25 -26.66 -32.85 -5.50
CA HIS A 25 -25.70 -32.23 -6.41
C HIS A 25 -24.29 -32.86 -6.37
N SER A 26 -24.16 -34.15 -6.67
CA SER A 26 -22.87 -34.89 -6.59
C SER A 26 -21.73 -34.31 -7.44
N ALA A 27 -22.00 -33.87 -8.66
CA ALA A 27 -21.00 -33.23 -9.53
C ALA A 27 -20.56 -31.86 -9.00
N VAL A 28 -21.48 -31.09 -8.39
CA VAL A 28 -21.16 -29.79 -7.79
C VAL A 28 -20.33 -30.00 -6.52
N ALA A 29 -20.67 -31.00 -5.71
CA ALA A 29 -19.91 -31.38 -4.52
C ALA A 29 -18.45 -31.68 -4.89
N GLY A 30 -18.21 -32.40 -5.99
CA GLY A 30 -16.87 -32.69 -6.50
C GLY A 30 -16.06 -31.45 -6.87
N ARG A 31 -16.69 -30.47 -7.51
CA ARG A 31 -16.04 -29.18 -7.84
C ARG A 31 -15.76 -28.33 -6.61
N ILE A 32 -16.69 -28.28 -5.64
CA ILE A 32 -16.53 -27.52 -4.41
C ILE A 32 -15.45 -28.14 -3.52
N ALA A 33 -15.45 -29.48 -3.37
CA ALA A 33 -14.39 -30.23 -2.70
C ALA A 33 -13.01 -29.93 -3.33
N GLY A 34 -12.92 -29.98 -4.66
CA GLY A 34 -11.69 -29.61 -5.38
C GLY A 34 -11.27 -28.17 -5.14
N ALA A 35 -12.24 -27.26 -5.01
CA ALA A 35 -11.96 -25.86 -4.71
C ALA A 35 -11.39 -25.66 -3.29
N PHE A 36 -11.98 -26.29 -2.27
CA PHE A 36 -11.49 -26.24 -0.89
C PHE A 36 -10.13 -26.94 -0.73
N ARG A 37 -9.89 -28.02 -1.47
CA ARG A 37 -8.57 -28.68 -1.48
C ARG A 37 -7.51 -27.77 -2.06
N ALA A 38 -7.79 -27.14 -3.20
CA ALA A 38 -6.89 -26.18 -3.83
C ALA A 38 -6.65 -24.93 -2.97
N SER A 39 -7.60 -24.55 -2.12
CA SER A 39 -7.44 -23.47 -1.13
C SER A 39 -6.76 -23.91 0.17
N GLY A 40 -6.27 -25.15 0.28
CA GLY A 40 -5.54 -25.63 1.46
C GLY A 40 -6.43 -25.97 2.67
N ARG A 41 -7.70 -26.33 2.47
CA ARG A 41 -8.66 -26.66 3.55
C ARG A 41 -9.11 -28.13 3.50
N PRO A 42 -8.21 -29.11 3.69
CA PRO A 42 -8.52 -30.53 3.51
C PRO A 42 -9.59 -31.05 4.49
N ALA A 43 -9.68 -30.49 5.70
CA ALA A 43 -10.68 -30.90 6.69
C ALA A 43 -12.13 -30.68 6.20
N VAL A 44 -12.40 -29.52 5.59
CA VAL A 44 -13.71 -29.18 5.00
C VAL A 44 -14.03 -30.13 3.83
N VAL A 45 -13.02 -30.51 3.06
CA VAL A 45 -13.18 -31.46 1.95
C VAL A 45 -13.63 -32.82 2.45
N GLU A 46 -12.97 -33.34 3.49
CA GLU A 46 -13.33 -34.64 4.05
C GLU A 46 -14.75 -34.64 4.65
N GLU A 47 -15.17 -33.52 5.23
CA GLU A 47 -16.54 -33.37 5.74
C GLU A 47 -17.59 -33.37 4.62
N ILE A 48 -17.40 -32.57 3.56
CA ILE A 48 -18.30 -32.53 2.38
C ILE A 48 -18.40 -33.92 1.73
N LEU A 49 -17.25 -34.54 1.46
CA LEU A 49 -17.21 -35.85 0.80
C LEU A 49 -17.79 -36.94 1.70
N GLY A 50 -17.55 -36.86 3.02
CA GLY A 50 -18.14 -37.76 4.01
C GLY A 50 -19.66 -37.67 4.06
N ALA A 51 -20.22 -36.46 4.07
CA ALA A 51 -21.66 -36.23 4.07
C ALA A 51 -22.33 -36.80 2.80
N MET A 52 -21.76 -36.51 1.63
CA MET A 52 -22.27 -37.01 0.34
C MET A 52 -22.20 -38.55 0.25
N ARG A 53 -21.10 -39.16 0.70
CA ARG A 53 -20.96 -40.63 0.74
C ARG A 53 -21.98 -41.28 1.68
N SER A 54 -22.21 -40.67 2.84
CA SER A 54 -23.17 -41.17 3.83
C SER A 54 -24.61 -41.15 3.31
N ALA A 55 -24.92 -40.23 2.39
CA ALA A 55 -26.20 -40.18 1.68
C ALA A 55 -26.25 -41.07 0.41
N GLY A 56 -25.21 -41.87 0.15
CA GLY A 56 -25.17 -42.83 -0.96
C GLY A 56 -24.70 -42.25 -2.30
N TYR A 57 -24.16 -41.03 -2.33
CA TYR A 57 -23.63 -40.44 -3.57
C TYR A 57 -22.16 -40.76 -3.79
N THR A 58 -21.80 -41.04 -5.04
CA THR A 58 -20.41 -41.06 -5.51
C THR A 58 -20.02 -39.67 -5.98
N VAL A 59 -18.92 -39.13 -5.43
CA VAL A 59 -18.41 -37.79 -5.76
C VAL A 59 -17.00 -37.91 -6.34
N ASN A 60 -16.80 -37.36 -7.53
CA ASN A 60 -15.49 -37.26 -8.17
C ASN A 60 -14.96 -35.84 -7.99
N GLU A 61 -13.84 -35.68 -7.30
CA GLU A 61 -13.24 -34.38 -7.06
C GLU A 61 -12.66 -33.79 -8.37
N VAL A 62 -12.94 -32.51 -8.62
CA VAL A 62 -12.43 -31.78 -9.79
C VAL A 62 -11.92 -30.43 -9.31
N ASN A 63 -10.64 -30.14 -9.53
CA ASN A 63 -10.09 -28.82 -9.24
C ASN A 63 -10.62 -27.81 -10.28
N PRO A 64 -11.41 -26.79 -9.89
CA PRO A 64 -11.99 -25.84 -10.83
C PRO A 64 -11.02 -24.73 -11.27
N PHE A 65 -9.82 -24.66 -10.70
CA PHE A 65 -8.86 -23.59 -10.98
C PHE A 65 -7.84 -24.02 -12.04
N ALA A 66 -7.69 -23.18 -13.07
CA ALA A 66 -6.71 -23.41 -14.13
C ALA A 66 -5.24 -23.16 -13.69
N ARG A 67 -5.05 -22.50 -12.55
CA ARG A 67 -3.74 -22.17 -11.98
C ARG A 67 -3.74 -22.43 -10.47
N PRO A 68 -2.58 -22.74 -9.87
CA PRO A 68 -2.45 -22.83 -8.43
C PRO A 68 -2.93 -21.55 -7.74
N LEU A 69 -3.63 -21.70 -6.61
CA LEU A 69 -4.05 -20.56 -5.81
C LEU A 69 -2.89 -20.07 -4.95
N PRO A 70 -2.74 -18.74 -4.74
CA PRO A 70 -1.78 -18.23 -3.78
C PRO A 70 -2.16 -18.71 -2.37
N ALA A 71 -1.15 -19.12 -1.60
CA ALA A 71 -1.34 -19.43 -0.19
C ALA A 71 -1.76 -18.16 0.55
N LEU A 72 -2.75 -18.26 1.44
CA LEU A 72 -3.12 -17.16 2.31
C LEU A 72 -2.06 -17.06 3.43
N PRO A 73 -1.37 -15.92 3.60
CA PRO A 73 -0.58 -15.67 4.80
C PRO A 73 -1.42 -15.94 6.06
N PRO A 74 -0.86 -16.56 7.10
CA PRO A 74 -1.63 -16.96 8.27
C PRO A 74 -2.30 -15.75 8.92
N GLY A 75 -3.63 -15.80 9.04
CA GLY A 75 -4.43 -14.90 9.88
C GLY A 75 -4.77 -15.63 11.18
N GLY A 76 -4.47 -15.03 12.33
CA GLY A 76 -4.69 -15.69 13.63
C GLY A 76 -6.16 -15.83 14.06
N ARG A 77 -7.13 -15.33 13.27
CA ARG A 77 -8.57 -15.27 13.60
C ARG A 77 -9.42 -15.35 12.31
N ALA A 78 -10.74 -15.48 12.47
CA ALA A 78 -11.67 -15.29 11.35
C ALA A 78 -11.56 -13.85 10.82
N GLU A 79 -11.23 -13.72 9.53
CA GLU A 79 -10.95 -12.43 8.87
C GLU A 79 -12.08 -12.04 7.93
N SER A 80 -12.36 -10.74 7.81
CA SER A 80 -13.34 -10.22 6.85
C SER A 80 -12.89 -10.45 5.40
N PRO A 81 -13.81 -10.48 4.42
CA PRO A 81 -13.47 -10.66 3.02
C PRO A 81 -12.44 -9.66 2.48
N ASP A 82 -12.46 -8.43 2.97
CA ASP A 82 -11.52 -7.38 2.57
C ASP A 82 -10.11 -7.65 3.09
N VAL A 83 -9.99 -8.11 4.33
CA VAL A 83 -8.70 -8.54 4.90
C VAL A 83 -8.13 -9.73 4.12
N GLN A 84 -8.95 -10.75 3.86
CA GLN A 84 -8.50 -11.91 3.10
C GLN A 84 -8.06 -11.52 1.69
N ARG A 85 -8.80 -10.62 1.04
CA ARG A 85 -8.42 -10.07 -0.27
C ARG A 85 -7.06 -9.40 -0.20
N LEU A 86 -6.81 -8.58 0.83
CA LEU A 86 -5.54 -7.87 1.01
C LEU A 86 -4.35 -8.83 1.12
N ARG A 87 -4.50 -9.88 1.94
CA ARG A 87 -3.49 -10.93 2.12
C ARG A 87 -3.21 -11.68 0.81
N LEU A 88 -4.26 -11.98 0.03
CA LEU A 88 -4.11 -12.63 -1.28
C LEU A 88 -3.44 -11.72 -2.31
N VAL A 89 -3.76 -10.42 -2.33
CA VAL A 89 -3.07 -9.43 -3.17
C VAL A 89 -1.58 -9.43 -2.85
N TRP A 90 -1.22 -9.34 -1.57
CA TRP A 90 0.17 -9.35 -1.15
C TRP A 90 0.88 -10.63 -1.59
N ALA A 91 0.31 -11.80 -1.27
CA ALA A 91 0.90 -13.09 -1.59
C ALA A 91 1.07 -13.32 -3.10
N ALA A 92 0.09 -12.91 -3.91
CA ALA A 92 0.14 -13.08 -5.36
C ALA A 92 1.19 -12.18 -6.02
N MET A 93 1.38 -10.96 -5.52
CA MET A 93 2.28 -9.96 -6.11
C MET A 93 3.70 -10.02 -5.58
N ARG A 94 3.93 -10.65 -4.41
CA ARG A 94 5.25 -10.76 -3.78
C ARG A 94 6.33 -11.29 -4.72
N GLN A 95 6.10 -12.45 -5.34
CA GLN A 95 7.10 -13.08 -6.20
C GLN A 95 7.41 -12.26 -7.48
N PRO A 96 6.39 -11.72 -8.19
CA PRO A 96 6.64 -10.77 -9.28
C PRO A 96 7.49 -9.56 -8.91
N VAL A 97 7.37 -9.02 -7.68
CA VAL A 97 8.23 -7.91 -7.23
C VAL A 97 9.68 -8.37 -7.13
N ILE A 98 9.93 -9.52 -6.48
CA ILE A 98 11.28 -10.09 -6.30
C ILE A 98 11.96 -10.36 -7.65
N GLU A 99 11.21 -10.82 -8.64
CA GLU A 99 11.74 -11.11 -9.98
C GLU A 99 12.15 -9.87 -10.76
N VAL A 100 11.50 -8.73 -10.53
CA VAL A 100 11.65 -7.51 -11.34
C VAL A 100 12.54 -6.47 -10.65
N PHE A 101 12.47 -6.38 -9.32
CA PHE A 101 13.23 -5.39 -8.57
C PHE A 101 14.65 -5.89 -8.29
N PRO A 102 15.69 -5.07 -8.48
CA PRO A 102 17.05 -5.47 -8.18
C PRO A 102 17.21 -5.81 -6.70
N ALA A 103 17.97 -6.87 -6.40
CA ALA A 103 18.26 -7.24 -5.02
C ALA A 103 18.92 -6.08 -4.26
N ALA A 104 18.51 -5.90 -3.00
CA ALA A 104 19.12 -4.92 -2.11
C ALA A 104 20.62 -5.20 -1.99
N GLN A 105 21.43 -4.15 -2.05
CA GLN A 105 22.86 -4.25 -1.82
C GLN A 105 23.09 -4.27 -0.31
N ALA A 106 23.76 -5.30 0.20
CA ALA A 106 24.22 -5.34 1.57
C ALA A 106 25.32 -4.27 1.76
N LEU A 107 24.91 -3.06 2.10
CA LEU A 107 25.78 -1.95 2.41
C LEU A 107 25.61 -1.58 3.87
N GLN A 108 26.72 -1.36 4.56
CA GLN A 108 26.69 -0.65 5.81
C GLN A 108 26.20 0.76 5.51
N ILE A 109 25.02 1.11 6.04
CA ILE A 109 24.41 2.40 5.80
C ILE A 109 25.08 3.43 6.72
N ASP A 110 25.78 4.39 6.12
CA ASP A 110 26.21 5.60 6.80
C ASP A 110 25.00 6.53 6.95
N ILE A 111 24.55 6.72 8.19
CA ILE A 111 23.36 7.52 8.51
C ILE A 111 23.53 8.96 8.07
N ASP A 112 24.71 9.56 8.25
CA ASP A 112 24.94 10.97 7.92
C ASP A 112 24.95 11.17 6.40
N ALA A 113 25.62 10.27 5.68
CA ALA A 113 25.62 10.28 4.22
C ALA A 113 24.22 10.05 3.64
N LEU A 114 23.46 9.12 4.22
CA LEU A 114 22.08 8.84 3.83
C LEU A 114 21.19 10.07 4.03
N LEU A 115 21.20 10.66 5.22
CA LEU A 115 20.39 11.85 5.52
C LEU A 115 20.76 13.03 4.62
N LYS A 116 22.05 13.20 4.32
CA LYS A 116 22.50 14.23 3.38
C LYS A 116 21.97 14.01 1.97
N ASP A 117 21.95 12.77 1.46
CA ASP A 117 21.37 12.44 0.15
C ASP A 117 19.85 12.65 0.14
N VAL A 118 19.14 12.22 1.19
CA VAL A 118 17.70 12.45 1.34
C VAL A 118 17.37 13.95 1.34
N GLU A 119 18.15 14.77 2.06
CA GLU A 119 17.97 16.23 2.06
C GLU A 119 18.26 16.86 0.69
N ALA A 120 19.32 16.43 0.01
CA ALA A 120 19.67 16.95 -1.31
C ALA A 120 18.58 16.70 -2.36
N ARG A 121 17.73 15.68 -2.15
CA ARG A 121 16.63 15.30 -3.06
C ARG A 121 15.29 15.92 -2.69
N TYR A 122 15.18 16.56 -1.51
CA TYR A 122 13.91 17.04 -0.98
C TYR A 122 13.18 17.99 -1.93
N ALA A 123 13.86 19.00 -2.48
CA ALA A 123 13.21 20.00 -3.31
C ALA A 123 12.56 19.38 -4.56
N THR A 124 13.28 18.48 -5.23
CA THR A 124 12.79 17.74 -6.39
C THR A 124 11.68 16.76 -6.03
N ASP A 125 11.80 16.06 -4.91
CA ASP A 125 10.76 15.17 -4.41
C ASP A 125 9.46 15.92 -4.11
N ALA A 126 9.54 17.02 -3.35
CA ALA A 126 8.41 17.86 -3.01
C ALA A 126 7.71 18.39 -4.26
N TYR A 127 8.46 18.93 -5.23
CA TYR A 127 7.91 19.43 -6.48
C TYR A 127 7.10 18.36 -7.22
N HIS A 128 7.71 17.21 -7.50
CA HIS A 128 7.06 16.18 -8.31
C HIS A 128 5.93 15.49 -7.56
N SER A 129 6.12 15.19 -6.28
CA SER A 129 5.11 14.55 -5.44
C SER A 129 3.86 15.42 -5.28
N LEU A 130 4.01 16.74 -5.07
CA LEU A 130 2.88 17.66 -4.97
C LEU A 130 2.21 17.87 -6.34
N SER A 131 3.00 18.03 -7.40
CA SER A 131 2.48 18.24 -8.76
C SER A 131 1.70 17.03 -9.30
N ILE A 132 2.09 15.80 -8.92
CA ILE A 132 1.34 14.57 -9.25
C ILE A 132 -0.10 14.62 -8.70
N GLU A 133 -0.28 15.19 -7.51
CA GLU A 133 -1.58 15.38 -6.87
C GLU A 133 -2.35 16.61 -7.40
N GLY A 134 -1.72 17.41 -8.28
CA GLY A 134 -2.33 18.56 -8.94
C GLY A 134 -2.14 19.89 -8.22
N TYR A 135 -1.27 19.96 -7.19
CA TYR A 135 -0.87 21.22 -6.58
C TYR A 135 0.01 22.04 -7.53
N ARG A 136 -0.07 23.36 -7.44
CA ARG A 136 0.75 24.29 -8.23
C ARG A 136 1.85 24.86 -7.34
N VAL A 137 2.99 24.18 -7.29
CA VAL A 137 4.15 24.58 -6.48
C VAL A 137 5.31 25.02 -7.37
N THR A 138 5.98 26.11 -6.99
CA THR A 138 7.19 26.61 -7.67
C THR A 138 8.44 26.25 -6.87
N ALA A 139 9.61 26.33 -7.50
CA ALA A 139 10.88 26.13 -6.82
C ALA A 139 11.06 27.10 -5.65
N GLU A 140 10.72 28.38 -5.85
CA GLU A 140 10.86 29.42 -4.82
C GLU A 140 9.95 29.15 -3.61
N LEU A 141 8.73 28.65 -3.84
CA LEU A 141 7.83 28.28 -2.75
C LEU A 141 8.40 27.13 -1.92
N ILE A 142 8.95 26.10 -2.59
CA ILE A 142 9.55 24.94 -1.91
C ILE A 142 10.77 25.37 -1.09
N GLU A 143 11.63 26.20 -1.66
CA GLU A 143 12.81 26.75 -0.99
C GLU A 143 12.43 27.61 0.23
N LYS A 144 11.45 28.50 0.08
CA LYS A 144 10.95 29.35 1.17
C LYS A 144 10.37 28.52 2.32
N VAL A 145 9.67 27.44 2.00
CA VAL A 145 9.11 26.54 3.02
C VAL A 145 10.21 25.79 3.79
N CYS A 146 11.28 25.35 3.11
CA CYS A 146 12.35 24.60 3.76
C CYS A 146 13.38 25.45 4.48
N SER A 147 13.58 26.72 4.10
CA SER A 147 14.51 27.64 4.78
C SER A 147 14.01 28.10 6.15
N GLY A 148 12.69 27.96 6.42
CA GLY A 148 12.08 28.44 7.65
C GLY A 148 11.74 29.94 7.63
N ASP A 149 12.08 30.65 6.56
CA ASP A 149 11.74 32.07 6.34
C ASP A 149 10.27 32.27 5.90
N TRP A 150 9.47 31.21 5.97
CA TRP A 150 8.05 31.29 5.67
C TRP A 150 7.30 31.91 6.85
N ASN A 151 6.94 33.20 6.71
CA ASN A 151 6.05 33.89 7.63
C ASN A 151 4.68 34.12 6.96
N PRO A 152 3.58 33.54 7.49
CA PRO A 152 2.23 33.75 6.96
C PRO A 152 1.74 35.21 7.08
N ASN A 153 2.43 36.04 7.85
CA ASN A 153 2.03 37.44 8.09
C ASN A 153 2.71 38.45 7.15
N ASP A 154 3.76 38.06 6.43
CA ASP A 154 4.58 39.03 5.67
C ASP A 154 4.17 39.19 4.19
N ASN A 155 3.34 38.29 3.64
CA ASN A 155 2.94 38.37 2.24
C ASN A 155 1.50 37.89 2.03
N ALA A 156 0.58 38.82 1.76
CA ALA A 156 -0.85 38.54 1.55
C ALA A 156 -1.12 37.62 0.32
N ALA A 157 -0.16 37.50 -0.61
CA ALA A 157 -0.24 36.61 -1.76
C ALA A 157 0.10 35.14 -1.43
N ASP A 158 0.94 34.90 -0.41
CA ASP A 158 1.26 33.56 0.10
C ASP A 158 0.31 33.12 1.24
N GLN A 159 -0.57 34.03 1.66
CA GLN A 159 -1.55 33.81 2.71
C GLN A 159 -2.54 32.73 2.28
N ALA A 160 -2.48 31.59 2.96
CA ALA A 160 -3.51 30.56 2.95
C ALA A 160 -3.87 29.98 1.56
N THR A 161 -2.94 29.99 0.59
CA THR A 161 -3.16 29.19 -0.60
C THR A 161 -3.03 27.71 -0.24
N ARG A 162 -3.96 26.90 -0.75
CA ARG A 162 -3.97 25.45 -0.54
C ARG A 162 -2.63 24.81 -0.95
N ASP A 163 -1.96 25.37 -1.96
CA ASP A 163 -0.66 24.93 -2.48
C ASP A 163 0.47 25.18 -1.46
N ALA A 164 0.54 26.37 -0.86
CA ALA A 164 1.55 26.68 0.16
C ALA A 164 1.41 25.78 1.40
N MET A 165 0.17 25.54 1.84
CA MET A 165 -0.07 24.65 2.99
C MET A 165 0.28 23.19 2.67
N ALA A 166 0.06 22.76 1.43
CA ALA A 166 0.48 21.44 0.99
C ALA A 166 2.01 21.30 0.94
N ALA A 167 2.72 22.32 0.43
CA ALA A 167 4.18 22.35 0.44
C ALA A 167 4.73 22.33 1.88
N ARG A 168 4.15 23.14 2.78
CA ARG A 168 4.54 23.16 4.20
C ARG A 168 4.31 21.82 4.89
N GLY A 169 3.13 21.23 4.71
CA GLY A 169 2.83 19.92 5.30
C GLY A 169 3.72 18.81 4.76
N TYR A 170 4.09 18.88 3.47
CA TYR A 170 5.03 17.96 2.86
C TYR A 170 6.42 18.03 3.51
N TRP A 171 6.92 19.25 3.75
CA TRP A 171 8.18 19.47 4.46
C TRP A 171 8.14 18.96 5.91
N GLU A 172 7.07 19.26 6.65
CA GLU A 172 6.91 18.78 8.03
C GLU A 172 6.86 17.26 8.08
N THR A 173 6.17 16.62 7.14
CA THR A 173 6.13 15.17 7.02
C THR A 173 7.49 14.58 6.69
N HIS A 174 8.22 15.18 5.73
CA HIS A 174 9.58 14.76 5.36
C HIS A 174 10.53 14.74 6.57
N ASN A 175 10.44 15.75 7.44
CA ASN A 175 11.23 15.80 8.67
C ASN A 175 10.90 14.66 9.64
N VAL A 176 9.61 14.30 9.77
CA VAL A 176 9.20 13.14 10.58
C VAL A 176 9.73 11.84 9.96
N VAL A 177 9.64 11.68 8.64
CA VAL A 177 10.10 10.49 7.92
C VAL A 177 11.60 10.29 8.08
N LYS A 178 12.42 11.35 8.08
CA LYS A 178 13.86 11.26 8.36
C LYS A 178 14.17 10.70 9.74
N VAL A 179 13.43 11.15 10.76
CA VAL A 179 13.59 10.63 12.13
C VAL A 179 13.26 9.13 12.17
N ASP A 180 12.19 8.72 11.49
CA ASP A 180 11.81 7.31 11.38
C ASP A 180 12.83 6.48 10.58
N LEU A 181 13.45 7.06 9.54
CA LEU A 181 14.51 6.41 8.78
C LEU A 181 15.71 6.08 9.65
N VAL A 182 16.15 7.02 10.51
CA VAL A 182 17.24 6.79 11.47
C VAL A 182 16.91 5.64 12.42
N ARG A 183 15.70 5.61 12.97
CA ARG A 183 15.24 4.53 13.86
C ARG A 183 15.35 3.15 13.20
N ILE A 184 14.97 3.06 11.92
CA ILE A 184 15.04 1.81 11.17
C ILE A 184 16.49 1.39 10.90
N VAL A 185 17.34 2.32 10.46
CA VAL A 185 18.77 2.03 10.23
C VAL A 185 19.48 1.61 11.52
N GLN A 186 19.01 2.09 12.68
CA GLN A 186 19.48 1.70 14.01
C GLN A 186 18.93 0.34 14.50
N GLY A 187 18.11 -0.34 13.70
CA GLY A 187 17.68 -1.72 13.94
C GLY A 187 16.22 -1.88 14.37
N GLU A 188 15.42 -0.82 14.43
CA GLU A 188 13.97 -0.97 14.62
C GLU A 188 13.31 -1.58 13.38
N ASN A 189 12.27 -2.40 13.58
CA ASN A 189 11.55 -3.02 12.46
C ASN A 189 10.85 -1.95 11.59
N PRO A 190 11.05 -1.93 10.27
CA PRO A 190 10.47 -0.90 9.39
C PRO A 190 8.94 -0.81 9.43
N GLY A 191 8.25 -1.96 9.43
CA GLY A 191 6.78 -2.00 9.50
C GLY A 191 6.26 -1.46 10.82
N ALA A 192 6.93 -1.80 11.93
CA ALA A 192 6.55 -1.36 13.27
C ALA A 192 6.75 0.16 13.44
N VAL A 193 7.86 0.70 12.92
CA VAL A 193 8.11 2.15 12.89
C VAL A 193 7.02 2.87 12.12
N PHE A 194 6.68 2.41 10.91
CA PHE A 194 5.62 3.01 10.11
C PHE A 194 4.26 2.95 10.82
N ARG A 195 3.91 1.82 11.43
CA ARG A 195 2.68 1.67 12.23
C ARG A 195 2.57 2.71 13.34
N GLN A 196 3.66 2.95 14.07
CA GLN A 196 3.70 3.92 15.17
C GLN A 196 3.65 5.37 14.68
N SER A 197 4.19 5.64 13.49
CA SER A 197 4.37 7.01 12.98
C SER A 197 3.33 7.47 11.98
N LEU A 198 2.51 6.57 11.40
CA LEU A 198 1.53 6.94 10.36
C LEU A 198 0.59 8.08 10.77
N SER A 199 0.09 8.09 12.01
CA SER A 199 -0.77 9.17 12.49
C SER A 199 -0.02 10.51 12.55
N ARG A 200 1.26 10.49 12.94
CA ARG A 200 2.13 11.66 12.99
C ARG A 200 2.44 12.17 11.58
N TRP A 201 2.66 11.28 10.62
CA TRP A 201 2.86 11.65 9.21
C TRP A 201 1.63 12.36 8.66
N PHE A 202 0.44 11.78 8.88
CA PHE A 202 -0.81 12.40 8.44
C PHE A 202 -1.03 13.76 9.12
N GLN A 203 -0.80 13.85 10.43
CA GLN A 203 -0.91 15.11 11.16
C GLN A 203 0.07 16.16 10.65
N ALA A 204 1.33 15.82 10.41
CA ALA A 204 2.33 16.74 9.85
C ALA A 204 1.93 17.21 8.44
N LEU A 205 1.35 16.32 7.63
CA LEU A 205 0.93 16.63 6.27
C LEU A 205 -0.20 17.67 6.21
N PHE A 206 -1.09 17.71 7.21
CA PHE A 206 -2.31 18.52 7.19
C PHE A 206 -2.40 19.59 8.28
N SER A 207 -1.57 19.56 9.31
CA SER A 207 -1.56 20.55 10.39
C SER A 207 -1.41 22.00 9.88
N PRO A 208 -0.56 22.30 8.88
CA PRO A 208 -0.49 23.65 8.32
C PRO A 208 -1.83 24.14 7.75
N GLY A 209 -2.56 23.28 7.04
CA GLY A 209 -3.88 23.61 6.51
C GLY A 209 -4.92 23.87 7.60
N VAL A 210 -4.83 23.17 8.73
CA VAL A 210 -5.69 23.42 9.91
C VAL A 210 -5.32 24.73 10.60
N GLN A 211 -4.04 24.99 10.81
CA GLN A 211 -3.55 26.23 11.44
C GLN A 211 -3.92 27.47 10.60
N ALA A 212 -3.93 27.33 9.27
CA ALA A 212 -4.39 28.36 8.34
C ALA A 212 -5.92 28.46 8.22
N GLY A 213 -6.70 27.62 8.92
CA GLY A 213 -8.16 27.64 8.89
C GLY A 213 -8.79 27.10 7.59
N ILE A 214 -8.02 26.47 6.71
CA ILE A 214 -8.49 25.84 5.47
C ILE A 214 -9.20 24.52 5.76
N LEU A 215 -8.71 23.79 6.76
CA LEU A 215 -9.24 22.50 7.21
C LEU A 215 -9.73 22.62 8.65
N LYS A 216 -10.68 21.75 9.04
CA LYS A 216 -11.17 21.71 10.42
C LYS A 216 -10.19 20.92 11.29
N PRO A 217 -10.03 21.26 12.57
CA PRO A 217 -9.19 20.46 13.48
C PRO A 217 -9.58 18.98 13.56
N ALA A 218 -10.87 18.67 13.43
CA ALA A 218 -11.37 17.30 13.40
C ALA A 218 -10.87 16.49 12.18
N ASP A 219 -10.46 17.15 11.09
CA ASP A 219 -9.97 16.49 9.87
C ASP A 219 -8.59 15.83 10.08
N LEU A 220 -7.88 16.13 11.19
CA LEU A 220 -6.62 15.47 11.57
C LEU A 220 -6.82 14.13 12.29
N ALA A 221 -8.05 13.76 12.61
CA ALA A 221 -8.34 12.64 13.51
C ALA A 221 -8.76 11.38 12.74
N GLY A 222 -7.88 10.39 12.74
CA GLY A 222 -8.18 9.01 12.35
C GLY A 222 -8.37 8.80 10.85
N TYR A 223 -8.87 7.61 10.50
CA TYR A 223 -9.18 7.24 9.13
C TYR A 223 -10.47 7.91 8.64
N ARG A 224 -10.65 7.93 7.32
CA ARG A 224 -11.85 8.49 6.68
C ARG A 224 -13.12 7.85 7.24
N ASN A 225 -14.13 8.70 7.44
CA ASN A 225 -15.46 8.29 7.88
C ASN A 225 -16.49 8.30 6.75
N GLU A 226 -16.03 8.44 5.50
CA GLU A 226 -16.88 8.39 4.30
C GLU A 226 -16.28 7.50 3.22
N GLN A 227 -17.13 7.03 2.31
CA GLN A 227 -16.68 6.31 1.13
C GLN A 227 -16.03 7.27 0.14
N VAL A 228 -14.94 6.82 -0.49
CA VAL A 228 -14.22 7.59 -1.51
C VAL A 228 -14.19 6.83 -2.83
N PHE A 229 -14.07 7.59 -3.92
CA PHE A 229 -13.86 7.08 -5.26
C PHE A 229 -12.67 7.80 -5.88
N ILE A 230 -11.72 7.05 -6.43
CA ILE A 230 -10.53 7.62 -7.04
C ILE A 230 -10.88 8.00 -8.47
N ARG A 231 -10.83 9.29 -8.79
CA ARG A 231 -11.20 9.79 -10.11
C ARG A 231 -10.31 9.17 -11.20
N GLY A 232 -10.93 8.46 -12.14
CA GLY A 232 -10.24 7.85 -13.27
C GLY A 232 -9.61 6.49 -12.99
N ALA A 233 -9.76 5.94 -11.77
CA ALA A 233 -9.39 4.56 -11.46
C ALA A 233 -10.60 3.63 -11.60
N GLN A 234 -10.39 2.37 -11.99
CA GLN A 234 -11.45 1.34 -11.92
C GLN A 234 -11.53 0.75 -10.52
N HIS A 235 -10.43 0.81 -9.76
CA HIS A 235 -10.37 0.39 -8.37
C HIS A 235 -11.28 1.25 -7.49
N VAL A 236 -12.13 0.57 -6.71
CA VAL A 236 -12.93 1.18 -5.65
C VAL A 236 -12.29 0.80 -4.31
N PRO A 237 -11.79 1.78 -3.53
CA PRO A 237 -11.24 1.49 -2.20
C PRO A 237 -12.24 0.76 -1.30
N PRO A 238 -11.75 -0.03 -0.31
CA PRO A 238 -12.60 -0.72 0.67
C PRO A 238 -13.62 0.21 1.33
N SER A 239 -14.65 -0.33 1.99
CA SER A 239 -15.56 0.51 2.77
C SER A 239 -14.83 1.22 3.91
N LYS A 240 -15.39 2.32 4.42
CA LYS A 240 -14.82 3.04 5.58
C LYS A 240 -14.72 2.15 6.84
N GLU A 241 -15.62 1.18 6.99
CA GLU A 241 -15.59 0.18 8.05
C GLU A 241 -14.41 -0.78 7.83
N ALA A 242 -14.24 -1.27 6.60
CA ALA A 242 -13.17 -2.20 6.24
C ALA A 242 -11.76 -1.60 6.39
N VAL A 243 -11.60 -0.27 6.24
CA VAL A 243 -10.29 0.40 6.47
C VAL A 243 -9.73 0.08 7.86
N ARG A 244 -10.58 0.01 8.89
CA ARG A 244 -10.17 -0.26 10.28
C ARG A 244 -9.66 -1.69 10.47
N GLU A 245 -10.06 -2.61 9.61
CA GLU A 245 -9.59 -3.99 9.59
C GLU A 245 -8.37 -4.17 8.67
N CYS A 246 -8.36 -3.49 7.51
CA CYS A 246 -7.29 -3.60 6.51
C CYS A 246 -5.98 -2.94 6.95
N MET A 247 -6.03 -1.80 7.66
CA MET A 247 -4.81 -1.10 8.07
C MET A 247 -3.93 -1.92 9.04
N PRO A 248 -4.47 -2.56 10.09
CA PRO A 248 -3.72 -3.51 10.92
C PRO A 248 -3.01 -4.61 10.11
N VAL A 249 -3.66 -5.10 9.06
CA VAL A 249 -3.13 -6.17 8.21
C VAL A 249 -2.00 -5.65 7.33
N LEU A 250 -2.10 -4.43 6.79
CA LEU A 250 -0.97 -3.79 6.12
C LEU A 250 0.23 -3.66 7.06
N PHE A 251 0.03 -3.27 8.32
CA PHE A 251 1.15 -3.19 9.28
C PHE A 251 1.78 -4.56 9.54
N GLU A 252 0.97 -5.61 9.75
CA GLU A 252 1.47 -6.97 9.93
C GLU A 252 2.28 -7.44 8.71
N LEU A 253 1.78 -7.19 7.50
CA LEU A 253 2.46 -7.55 6.26
C LEU A 253 3.80 -6.81 6.12
N LEU A 254 3.86 -5.53 6.48
CA LEU A 254 5.11 -4.74 6.48
C LEU A 254 6.10 -5.21 7.55
N GLU A 255 5.61 -5.55 8.73
CA GLU A 255 6.41 -6.02 9.87
C GLU A 255 7.04 -7.40 9.60
N THR A 256 6.31 -8.28 8.91
CA THR A 256 6.72 -9.67 8.66
C THR A 256 7.44 -9.90 7.33
N GLU A 257 7.27 -9.02 6.34
CA GLU A 257 7.97 -9.10 5.06
C GLU A 257 9.48 -8.98 5.28
N GLN A 258 10.25 -9.86 4.65
CA GLN A 258 11.71 -9.92 4.77
C GLN A 258 12.42 -9.24 3.61
N ASP A 259 11.79 -9.22 2.43
CA ASP A 259 12.35 -8.60 1.24
C ASP A 259 12.06 -7.08 1.24
N PRO A 260 13.09 -6.21 1.30
CA PRO A 260 12.86 -4.78 1.39
C PRO A 260 12.22 -4.16 0.13
N ALA A 261 12.48 -4.73 -1.05
CA ALA A 261 11.87 -4.27 -2.30
C ALA A 261 10.38 -4.60 -2.31
N VAL A 262 10.01 -5.82 -1.87
CA VAL A 262 8.60 -6.18 -1.66
C VAL A 262 7.96 -5.24 -0.66
N ARG A 263 8.62 -4.99 0.48
CA ARG A 263 8.09 -4.10 1.52
C ARG A 263 7.84 -2.69 0.99
N ALA A 264 8.73 -2.14 0.17
CA ALA A 264 8.59 -0.82 -0.44
C ALA A 264 7.46 -0.78 -1.49
N VAL A 265 7.49 -1.67 -2.48
CA VAL A 265 6.57 -1.65 -3.62
C VAL A 265 5.16 -2.06 -3.22
N LEU A 266 5.00 -3.15 -2.47
CA LEU A 266 3.68 -3.58 -2.00
C LEU A 266 3.17 -2.67 -0.88
N GLY A 267 4.03 -2.19 0.01
CA GLY A 267 3.64 -1.21 1.02
C GLY A 267 3.01 0.03 0.39
N HIS A 268 3.64 0.56 -0.66
CA HIS A 268 3.11 1.66 -1.45
C HIS A 268 1.73 1.35 -2.04
N VAL A 269 1.63 0.29 -2.86
CA VAL A 269 0.38 -0.02 -3.58
C VAL A 269 -0.75 -0.37 -2.64
N VAL A 270 -0.47 -1.14 -1.60
CA VAL A 270 -1.50 -1.58 -0.67
C VAL A 270 -2.02 -0.42 0.17
N LEU A 271 -1.17 0.56 0.55
CA LEU A 271 -1.66 1.78 1.19
C LEU A 271 -2.60 2.57 0.27
N VAL A 272 -2.22 2.73 -1.01
CA VAL A 272 -3.07 3.42 -2.01
C VAL A 272 -4.37 2.66 -2.25
N TYR A 273 -4.32 1.33 -2.26
CA TYR A 273 -5.47 0.43 -2.42
C TYR A 273 -6.47 0.59 -1.27
N ILE A 274 -6.01 0.59 -0.01
CA ILE A 274 -6.84 0.78 1.17
C ILE A 274 -7.42 2.21 1.20
N HIS A 275 -6.61 3.19 0.81
CA HIS A 275 -6.96 4.61 0.78
C HIS A 275 -7.52 5.11 2.13
N PRO A 276 -6.73 5.03 3.22
CA PRO A 276 -7.23 5.21 4.58
C PRO A 276 -7.70 6.62 4.93
N TYR A 277 -7.28 7.65 4.19
CA TYR A 277 -7.61 9.05 4.46
C TYR A 277 -8.44 9.70 3.34
N MET A 278 -9.04 10.86 3.63
CA MET A 278 -9.80 11.63 2.62
C MET A 278 -8.90 12.25 1.54
N ASP A 279 -7.66 12.59 1.88
CA ASP A 279 -6.62 13.12 1.00
C ASP A 279 -5.25 12.70 1.56
N GLY A 280 -4.19 12.81 0.76
CA GLY A 280 -2.80 12.58 1.18
C GLY A 280 -2.30 11.16 0.96
N ASN A 281 -3.16 10.21 0.59
CA ASN A 281 -2.81 8.80 0.45
C ASN A 281 -1.64 8.57 -0.53
N GLY A 282 -1.64 9.24 -1.68
CA GLY A 282 -0.54 9.15 -2.66
C GLY A 282 0.79 9.67 -2.12
N ARG A 283 0.77 10.80 -1.40
CA ARG A 283 1.96 11.41 -0.78
C ARG A 283 2.52 10.51 0.33
N ILE A 284 1.66 10.03 1.22
CA ILE A 284 2.05 9.10 2.30
C ILE A 284 2.58 7.78 1.71
N ALA A 285 1.98 7.26 0.64
CA ALA A 285 2.45 6.06 -0.03
C ALA A 285 3.86 6.23 -0.62
N ARG A 286 4.15 7.38 -1.25
CA ARG A 286 5.49 7.69 -1.77
C ARG A 286 6.51 7.87 -0.64
N PHE A 287 6.14 8.51 0.48
CA PHE A 287 6.99 8.55 1.68
C PHE A 287 7.25 7.14 2.24
N LEU A 288 6.23 6.27 2.31
CA LEU A 288 6.38 4.90 2.77
C LEU A 288 7.32 4.11 1.85
N MET A 289 7.13 4.21 0.53
CA MET A 289 8.03 3.62 -0.46
C MET A 289 9.47 4.04 -0.22
N ASN A 290 9.72 5.35 -0.10
CA ASN A 290 11.06 5.89 0.06
C ASN A 290 11.68 5.57 1.42
N LEU A 291 10.90 5.53 2.51
CA LEU A 291 11.37 5.05 3.80
C LEU A 291 11.92 3.63 3.69
N MET A 292 11.17 2.73 3.04
CA MET A 292 11.55 1.32 2.91
C MET A 292 12.73 1.11 1.97
N LEU A 293 12.81 1.88 0.87
CA LEU A 293 13.95 1.86 -0.06
C LEU A 293 15.23 2.39 0.61
N ALA A 294 15.16 3.56 1.25
CA ALA A 294 16.28 4.19 1.93
C ALA A 294 16.83 3.33 3.06
N ALA A 295 15.95 2.73 3.87
CA ALA A 295 16.32 1.79 4.92
C ALA A 295 17.02 0.52 4.40
N ALA A 296 16.85 0.20 3.12
CA ALA A 296 17.47 -0.94 2.45
C ALA A 296 18.73 -0.57 1.65
N GLY A 297 19.21 0.66 1.76
CA GLY A 297 20.40 1.15 1.06
C GLY A 297 20.16 1.56 -0.40
N HIS A 298 18.89 1.65 -0.84
CA HIS A 298 18.55 2.34 -2.08
C HIS A 298 18.47 3.85 -1.85
N ILE A 299 18.52 4.62 -2.93
CA ILE A 299 18.35 6.08 -2.86
C ILE A 299 16.89 6.45 -2.60
N TRP A 300 16.69 7.67 -2.10
CA TRP A 300 15.36 8.30 -2.13
C TRP A 300 14.93 8.49 -3.59
N THR A 301 13.90 7.77 -4.01
CA THR A 301 13.49 7.67 -5.41
C THR A 301 12.31 8.57 -5.67
N VAL A 302 12.49 9.55 -6.55
CA VAL A 302 11.44 10.51 -6.93
C VAL A 302 10.70 9.99 -8.15
N ILE A 303 9.38 10.06 -8.16
CA ILE A 303 8.57 9.75 -9.34
C ILE A 303 8.34 11.06 -10.09
N PRO A 304 8.91 11.24 -11.29
CA PRO A 304 8.75 12.48 -12.04
C PRO A 304 7.31 12.75 -12.47
N VAL A 305 6.89 14.02 -12.43
CA VAL A 305 5.51 14.43 -12.77
C VAL A 305 5.19 14.22 -14.26
N ASP A 306 6.18 14.32 -15.15
CA ASP A 306 6.04 14.00 -16.57
C ASP A 306 5.75 12.50 -16.80
N GLN A 307 6.16 11.64 -15.87
CA GLN A 307 5.84 10.20 -15.85
C GLN A 307 4.53 9.89 -15.11
N ARG A 308 3.73 10.89 -14.70
CA ARG A 308 2.46 10.69 -13.99
C ARG A 308 1.53 9.72 -14.72
N THR A 309 1.40 9.82 -16.04
CA THR A 309 0.53 8.93 -16.82
C THR A 309 0.98 7.47 -16.73
N GLN A 310 2.29 7.23 -16.85
CA GLN A 310 2.88 5.89 -16.71
C GLN A 310 2.67 5.34 -15.29
N TYR A 311 2.92 6.18 -14.27
CA TYR A 311 2.74 5.82 -12.87
C TYR A 311 1.27 5.47 -12.54
N MET A 312 0.31 6.29 -13.00
CA MET A 312 -1.12 6.02 -12.78
C MET A 312 -1.59 4.75 -13.51
N ASN A 313 -1.09 4.50 -14.72
CA ASN A 313 -1.38 3.26 -15.44
C ASN A 313 -0.83 2.05 -14.69
N ALA A 314 0.40 2.13 -14.19
CA ALA A 314 1.02 1.05 -13.43
C ALA A 314 0.28 0.76 -12.11
N LEU A 315 -0.23 1.80 -11.43
CA LEU A 315 -1.10 1.61 -10.26
C LEU A 315 -2.41 0.92 -10.60
N GLU A 316 -3.05 1.31 -11.70
CA GLU A 316 -4.31 0.70 -12.16
C GLU A 316 -4.12 -0.79 -12.50
N GLN A 317 -3.02 -1.15 -13.17
CA GLN A 317 -2.69 -2.56 -13.43
C GLN A 317 -2.50 -3.35 -12.14
N ALA A 318 -1.82 -2.76 -11.15
CA ALA A 318 -1.62 -3.41 -9.86
C ALA A 318 -2.95 -3.57 -9.09
N SER A 319 -3.73 -2.50 -8.92
CA SER A 319 -4.93 -2.51 -8.09
C SER A 319 -6.11 -3.28 -8.70
N SER A 320 -6.26 -3.22 -10.02
CA SER A 320 -7.44 -3.76 -10.71
C SER A 320 -7.17 -5.08 -11.43
N ALA A 321 -6.03 -5.19 -12.12
CA ALA A 321 -5.67 -6.40 -12.86
C ALA A 321 -4.84 -7.41 -12.02
N GLY A 322 -4.33 -6.98 -10.87
CA GLY A 322 -3.49 -7.82 -10.03
C GLY A 322 -2.05 -7.97 -10.53
N ASP A 323 -1.59 -7.09 -11.44
CA ASP A 323 -0.25 -7.15 -12.01
C ASP A 323 0.63 -5.96 -11.57
N ILE A 324 1.57 -6.26 -10.67
CA ILE A 324 2.48 -5.29 -10.05
C ILE A 324 3.73 -4.99 -10.91
N ARG A 325 3.96 -5.75 -11.99
CA ARG A 325 5.26 -5.74 -12.69
C ARG A 325 5.60 -4.38 -13.29
N LEU A 326 4.62 -3.68 -13.87
CA LEU A 326 4.84 -2.36 -14.46
C LEU A 326 5.28 -1.33 -13.42
N LEU A 327 4.66 -1.34 -12.24
CA LEU A 327 5.02 -0.42 -11.17
C LEU A 327 6.40 -0.77 -10.60
N THR A 328 6.65 -2.07 -10.39
CA THR A 328 7.95 -2.55 -9.92
C THR A 328 9.07 -2.14 -10.85
N ALA A 329 8.89 -2.34 -12.17
CA ALA A 329 9.86 -1.97 -13.19
C ALA A 329 10.07 -0.45 -13.25
N LEU A 330 9.01 0.35 -13.09
CA LEU A 330 9.11 1.80 -13.03
C LEU A 330 9.96 2.26 -11.84
N ILE A 331 9.65 1.77 -10.63
CA ILE A 331 10.37 2.17 -9.41
C ILE A 331 11.83 1.69 -9.49
N ALA A 332 12.07 0.44 -9.91
CA ALA A 332 13.41 -0.12 -10.06
C ALA A 332 14.27 0.69 -11.05
N ARG A 333 13.70 1.06 -12.19
CA ARG A 333 14.38 1.88 -13.19
C ARG A 333 14.72 3.26 -12.64
N LEU A 334 13.76 3.94 -12.02
CA LEU A 334 13.98 5.28 -11.43
C LEU A 334 15.04 5.24 -10.31
N ALA A 335 14.99 4.24 -9.43
CA ALA A 335 15.95 4.05 -8.37
C ALA A 335 17.38 3.82 -8.89
N ASN A 336 17.52 3.16 -10.04
CA ASN A 336 18.82 2.94 -10.68
C ASN A 336 19.32 4.19 -11.41
N GLU A 337 18.48 4.81 -12.24
CA GLU A 337 18.83 6.01 -13.03
C GLU A 337 19.23 7.18 -12.12
N GLN A 338 18.44 7.44 -11.07
CA GLN A 338 18.65 8.57 -10.16
C GLN A 338 19.83 8.39 -9.20
N ARG A 339 20.44 7.20 -9.18
CA ARG A 339 21.64 6.92 -8.37
C ARG A 339 22.88 7.53 -9.00
N GLY A 340 23.01 7.43 -10.32
CA GLY A 340 24.09 8.06 -11.09
C GLY A 340 23.74 9.46 -11.59
N HIS A 341 22.46 9.72 -11.84
CA HIS A 341 21.97 10.97 -12.42
C HIS A 341 20.77 11.50 -11.62
N PRO A 342 20.99 12.19 -10.49
CA PRO A 342 19.92 12.83 -9.75
C PRO A 342 19.09 13.73 -10.67
N LEU A 343 17.77 13.74 -10.46
CA LEU A 343 16.88 14.62 -11.20
C LEU A 343 17.30 16.09 -10.96
N PRO A 344 17.17 16.96 -11.97
CA PRO A 344 17.40 18.38 -11.78
C PRO A 344 16.42 18.94 -10.74
N GLY A 345 16.83 20.05 -10.11
CA GLY A 345 15.92 20.82 -9.27
C GLY A 345 14.70 21.32 -10.06
N PRO A 346 13.60 21.65 -9.37
CA PRO A 346 12.47 22.31 -10.00
C PRO A 346 12.92 23.62 -10.66
N SER A 347 12.43 23.88 -11.88
CA SER A 347 12.72 25.08 -12.68
C SER A 347 11.72 26.19 -12.43
#